data_AF-A0A4Y8VNG5-F1
#
_entry.id   AF-A0A4Y8VNG5-F1
#
_cell.length_a   1.000
_cell.length_b   1.000
_cell.length_c   1.000
_cell.angle_alpha   90.00
_cell.angle_beta   90.00
_cell.angle_gamma   90.00
#
_symmetry.space_group_name_H-M   'P 1'
#
loop_
_entity.id
_entity.type
_entity.pdbx_description
1 polymer ?
#
loop_
_entity_poly.entity_id
_entity_poly.type
_entity_poly.pdbx_seq_one_letter_code
_entity_poly.pdbx_strand_id
1 'polypeptide(L)'
;MDGKEVEVPLSELLNGYQRQSDYTKKTMEAAELRRTADAETQKAQQERFEYNSKLERMAVQLEGVLEQQSQIDWPALLESDPMEYLKQQQLFQQRQALYQQNMQERQQLAQQFQNEQAQAHQSYLAKQQEDLLAKLPDWKDDAKAAAEKTAISKFLKEQGFGDEDISSIADHRHVIVARKAMLYDQLMAKANVQAKKVQEAPQRVVKPGVTSNGSADGRTAAAKNHAKNGTVESAAAVFAQFL
;
A
#
# COMPACT_ATOMS: atom_id res chain seq x y z
N MET A 1 -1.56 27.59 -28.99
CA MET A 1 -0.79 26.45 -29.54
C MET A 1 -0.79 26.60 -31.05
N ASP A 2 0.39 26.46 -31.65
CA ASP A 2 0.67 26.72 -33.06
C ASP A 2 -0.22 25.92 -34.00
N GLY A 3 -1.06 26.64 -34.76
CA GLY A 3 -1.96 26.09 -35.78
C GLY A 3 -1.21 25.69 -37.04
N LYS A 4 -0.44 24.60 -36.98
CA LYS A 4 0.04 23.93 -38.19
C LYS A 4 -1.11 23.12 -38.78
N GLU A 5 -1.59 23.54 -39.94
CA GLU A 5 -2.52 22.77 -40.77
C GLU A 5 -1.80 21.50 -41.23
N VAL A 6 -2.24 20.36 -40.70
CA VAL A 6 -1.80 19.03 -41.15
C VAL A 6 -2.90 18.49 -42.04
N GLU A 7 -2.57 18.22 -43.29
CA GLU A 7 -3.50 17.64 -44.27
C GLU A 7 -3.64 16.14 -43.97
N VAL A 8 -4.65 15.77 -43.19
CA VAL A 8 -4.91 14.39 -42.78
C VAL A 8 -5.89 13.75 -43.77
N PRO A 9 -5.63 12.54 -44.30
CA PRO A 9 -6.58 11.84 -45.17
C PRO A 9 -7.96 11.71 -44.53
N LEU A 10 -9.03 11.88 -45.31
CA LEU A 10 -10.42 11.79 -44.83
C LEU A 10 -10.69 10.47 -44.07
N SER A 11 -10.02 9.38 -44.46
CA SER A 11 -10.08 8.08 -43.80
C SER A 11 -9.49 8.09 -42.38
N GLU A 12 -8.41 8.82 -42.14
CA GLU A 12 -7.77 8.93 -40.83
C GLU A 12 -8.54 9.87 -39.89
N LEU A 13 -9.18 10.91 -40.45
CA LEU A 13 -10.08 11.80 -39.72
C LEU A 13 -11.37 11.07 -39.28
N LEU A 14 -11.94 10.25 -40.16
CA LEU A 14 -13.11 9.40 -39.86
C LEU A 14 -12.76 8.31 -38.83
N ASN A 15 -11.61 7.64 -38.99
CA ASN A 15 -11.12 6.63 -38.04
C ASN A 15 -10.79 7.22 -36.66
N GLY A 16 -10.28 8.46 -36.60
CA GLY A 16 -10.02 9.19 -35.35
C GLY A 16 -11.32 9.53 -34.61
N TYR A 17 -12.33 10.01 -35.32
CA TYR A 17 -13.65 10.33 -34.77
C TYR A 17 -14.40 9.08 -34.28
N GLN A 18 -14.34 7.98 -35.04
CA GLN A 18 -14.90 6.69 -34.64
C GLN A 18 -14.22 6.15 -33.37
N ARG A 19 -12.89 6.19 -33.30
CA ARG A 19 -12.14 5.80 -32.10
C ARG A 19 -12.50 6.66 -30.89
N GLN A 20 -12.53 7.99 -31.02
CA GLN A 20 -12.87 8.88 -29.91
C GLN A 20 -14.32 8.70 -29.42
N SER A 21 -15.27 8.51 -30.34
CA SER A 21 -16.65 8.16 -30.00
C SER A 21 -16.71 6.83 -29.24
N ASP A 22 -15.98 5.81 -29.70
CA ASP A 22 -15.96 4.49 -29.06
C ASP A 22 -15.28 4.49 -27.69
N TYR A 23 -14.19 5.24 -27.53
CA TYR A 23 -13.54 5.43 -26.22
C TYR A 23 -14.46 6.19 -25.26
N THR A 24 -15.16 7.22 -25.73
CA THR A 24 -16.08 7.98 -24.90
C THR A 24 -17.27 7.12 -24.49
N LYS A 25 -17.86 6.36 -25.42
CA LYS A 25 -18.93 5.39 -25.13
C LYS A 25 -18.49 4.32 -24.15
N LYS A 26 -17.35 3.66 -24.37
CA LYS A 26 -16.82 2.63 -23.47
C LYS A 26 -16.43 3.18 -22.11
N THR A 27 -15.93 4.42 -22.03
CA THR A 27 -15.62 5.06 -20.75
C THR A 27 -16.90 5.43 -20.01
N MET A 28 -17.94 5.91 -20.72
CA MET A 28 -19.26 6.15 -20.14
C MET A 28 -19.93 4.85 -19.70
N GLU A 29 -19.87 3.78 -20.50
CA GLU A 29 -20.38 2.44 -20.14
C GLU A 29 -19.62 1.86 -18.94
N ALA A 30 -18.30 2.00 -18.89
CA ALA A 30 -17.51 1.56 -17.73
C ALA A 30 -17.77 2.40 -16.48
N ALA A 31 -17.96 3.72 -16.63
CA ALA A 31 -18.33 4.61 -15.53
C ALA A 31 -19.75 4.34 -15.03
N GLU A 32 -20.69 4.07 -15.93
CA GLU A 32 -22.07 3.71 -15.59
C GLU A 32 -22.10 2.34 -14.92
N LEU A 33 -21.41 1.34 -15.46
CA LEU A 33 -21.27 0.01 -14.85
C LEU A 33 -20.65 0.09 -13.45
N ARG A 34 -19.63 0.95 -13.27
CA ARG A 34 -19.02 1.19 -11.97
C ARG A 34 -20.00 1.87 -11.01
N ARG A 35 -20.73 2.87 -11.49
CA ARG A 35 -21.76 3.57 -10.71
C ARG A 35 -22.89 2.63 -10.30
N THR A 36 -23.36 1.75 -11.19
CA THR A 36 -24.40 0.77 -10.86
C THR A 36 -23.86 -0.27 -9.89
N ALA A 37 -22.64 -0.77 -10.07
CA ALA A 37 -22.00 -1.69 -9.13
C ALA A 37 -21.77 -1.07 -7.74
N ASP A 38 -21.34 0.19 -7.68
CA ASP A 38 -21.18 0.93 -6.42
C ASP A 38 -22.53 1.14 -5.73
N ALA A 39 -23.59 1.47 -6.49
CA ALA A 39 -24.95 1.63 -5.98
C ALA A 39 -25.53 0.30 -5.47
N GLU A 40 -25.33 -0.81 -6.20
CA GLU A 40 -25.72 -2.15 -5.77
C GLU A 40 -24.98 -2.58 -4.50
N THR A 41 -23.68 -2.27 -4.40
CA THR A 41 -22.87 -2.55 -3.21
C THR A 41 -23.39 -1.77 -2.00
N GLN A 42 -23.66 -0.48 -2.16
CA GLN A 42 -24.25 0.34 -1.10
C GLN A 42 -25.62 -0.17 -0.67
N LYS A 43 -26.47 -0.55 -1.64
CA LYS A 43 -27.79 -1.11 -1.36
C LYS A 43 -27.67 -2.43 -0.59
N ALA A 44 -26.78 -3.33 -1.01
CA ALA A 44 -26.52 -4.59 -0.32
C ALA A 44 -26.00 -4.38 1.11
N GLN A 45 -25.14 -3.36 1.33
CA GLN A 45 -24.67 -2.99 2.66
C GLN A 45 -25.82 -2.46 3.55
N GLN A 46 -26.70 -1.63 2.99
CA GLN A 46 -27.89 -1.13 3.70
C GLN A 46 -28.83 -2.28 4.06
N GLU A 47 -29.15 -3.16 3.11
CA GLU A 47 -30.00 -4.33 3.32
C GLU A 47 -29.44 -5.24 4.42
N ARG A 48 -28.11 -5.46 4.44
CA ARG A 48 -27.43 -6.22 5.51
C ARG A 48 -27.49 -5.53 6.87
N PHE A 49 -27.29 -4.21 6.93
CA PHE A 49 -27.40 -3.46 8.18
C PHE A 49 -28.83 -3.51 8.73
N GLU A 50 -29.83 -3.30 7.87
CA GLU A 50 -31.24 -3.43 8.23
C GLU A 50 -31.58 -4.83 8.72
N TYR A 51 -31.07 -5.87 8.04
CA TYR A 51 -31.26 -7.26 8.44
C TYR A 51 -30.67 -7.54 9.83
N ASN A 52 -29.41 -7.15 10.07
CA ASN A 52 -28.78 -7.28 11.37
C ASN A 52 -29.58 -6.53 12.47
N SER A 53 -30.05 -5.32 12.17
CA SER A 53 -30.87 -4.54 13.10
C SER A 53 -32.22 -5.19 13.40
N LYS A 54 -32.84 -5.87 12.42
CA LYS A 54 -34.06 -6.67 12.63
C LYS A 54 -33.79 -7.88 13.53
N LEU A 55 -32.69 -8.59 13.30
CA LEU A 55 -32.29 -9.72 14.14
C LEU A 55 -32.05 -9.29 15.59
N GLU A 56 -31.36 -8.17 15.80
CA GLU A 56 -31.12 -7.59 17.12
C GLU A 56 -32.43 -7.28 17.88
N ARG A 57 -33.36 -6.59 17.22
CA ARG A 57 -34.66 -6.27 17.83
C ARG A 57 -35.45 -7.53 18.18
N MET A 58 -35.43 -8.53 17.29
CA MET A 58 -36.11 -9.80 17.54
C MET A 58 -35.48 -10.56 18.71
N ALA A 59 -34.15 -10.54 18.85
CA ALA A 59 -33.46 -11.15 19.99
C ALA A 59 -33.91 -10.50 21.32
N VAL A 60 -33.86 -9.17 21.41
CA VAL A 60 -34.27 -8.41 22.60
C VAL A 60 -35.73 -8.63 22.95
N GLN A 61 -36.62 -8.67 21.93
CA GLN A 61 -38.04 -8.95 22.14
C GLN A 61 -38.28 -10.36 22.68
N LEU A 62 -37.63 -11.38 22.10
CA LEU A 62 -37.79 -12.76 22.54
C LEU A 62 -37.19 -12.98 23.92
N GLU A 63 -36.03 -12.39 24.21
CA GLU A 63 -35.37 -12.45 25.51
C GLU A 63 -36.26 -11.89 26.62
N GLY A 64 -36.84 -10.69 26.42
CA GLY A 64 -37.74 -10.10 27.41
C GLY A 64 -39.01 -10.93 27.66
N VAL A 65 -39.59 -11.55 26.63
CA VAL A 65 -40.76 -12.41 26.78
C VAL A 65 -40.40 -13.74 27.46
N LEU A 66 -39.24 -14.32 27.15
CA LEU A 66 -38.74 -15.54 27.79
C LEU A 66 -38.42 -15.28 29.27
N GLU A 67 -37.86 -14.13 29.61
CA GLU A 67 -37.61 -13.71 30.99
C GLU A 67 -38.92 -13.60 31.78
N GLN A 68 -39.94 -12.96 31.21
CA GLN A 68 -41.28 -12.90 31.83
C GLN A 68 -41.88 -14.29 32.05
N GLN A 69 -41.75 -15.21 31.08
CA GLN A 69 -42.24 -16.58 31.24
C GLN A 69 -41.43 -17.41 32.24
N SER A 70 -40.15 -17.09 32.45
CA SER A 70 -39.32 -17.76 33.45
C SER A 70 -39.77 -17.48 34.90
N GLN A 71 -40.52 -16.40 35.10
CA GLN A 71 -41.10 -16.02 36.40
C GLN A 71 -42.41 -16.74 36.72
N ILE A 72 -42.96 -17.52 35.79
CA ILE A 72 -44.18 -18.32 36.02
C ILE A 72 -43.87 -19.45 37.01
N ASP A 73 -44.69 -19.59 38.05
CA ASP A 73 -44.68 -20.76 38.93
C ASP A 73 -45.34 -21.95 38.22
N TRP A 74 -44.52 -22.70 37.48
CA TRP A 74 -44.97 -23.84 36.68
C TRP A 74 -45.64 -24.96 37.49
N PRO A 75 -45.13 -25.37 38.67
CA PRO A 75 -45.82 -26.29 39.55
C PRO A 75 -47.22 -25.82 39.95
N ALA A 76 -47.35 -24.57 40.41
CA ALA A 76 -48.65 -24.04 40.81
C ALA A 76 -49.62 -23.91 39.62
N LEU A 77 -49.13 -23.55 38.43
CA LEU A 77 -49.94 -23.48 37.22
C LEU A 77 -50.43 -24.86 36.78
N LEU A 78 -49.60 -25.89 36.91
CA LEU A 78 -49.97 -27.27 36.55
C LEU A 78 -51.07 -27.81 37.48
N GLU A 79 -51.02 -27.49 38.77
CA GLU A 79 -52.03 -27.93 39.74
C GLU A 79 -53.35 -27.16 39.60
N SER A 80 -53.29 -25.87 39.26
CA SER A 80 -54.48 -25.01 39.18
C SER A 80 -55.17 -25.06 37.81
N ASP A 81 -54.41 -25.10 36.71
CA ASP A 81 -54.93 -25.19 35.33
C ASP A 81 -53.97 -25.94 34.39
N PRO A 82 -54.12 -27.28 34.28
CA PRO A 82 -53.30 -28.10 33.38
C PRO A 82 -53.37 -27.72 31.90
N MET A 83 -54.50 -27.15 31.44
CA MET A 83 -54.67 -26.76 30.04
C MET A 83 -53.89 -25.49 29.73
N GLU A 84 -53.95 -24.48 30.60
CA GLU A 84 -53.16 -23.25 30.44
C GLU A 84 -51.66 -23.54 30.62
N TYR A 85 -51.29 -24.46 31.50
CA TYR A 85 -49.91 -24.96 31.60
C TYR A 85 -49.40 -25.48 30.24
N LEU A 86 -50.14 -26.38 29.58
CA LEU A 86 -49.71 -26.97 28.32
C LEU A 86 -49.54 -25.91 27.23
N LYS A 87 -50.48 -24.98 27.15
CA LYS A 87 -50.42 -23.85 26.21
C LYS A 87 -49.21 -22.96 26.46
N GLN A 88 -48.93 -22.61 27.72
CA GLN A 88 -47.79 -21.78 28.08
C GLN A 88 -46.46 -22.49 27.83
N GLN A 89 -46.40 -23.81 28.09
CA GLN A 89 -45.23 -24.63 27.79
C GLN A 89 -44.95 -24.68 26.28
N GLN A 90 -45.98 -24.86 25.45
CA GLN A 90 -45.82 -24.83 23.99
C GLN A 90 -45.35 -23.47 23.49
N LEU A 91 -45.92 -22.38 24.00
CA LEU A 91 -45.49 -21.02 23.65
C LEU A 91 -44.03 -20.77 24.07
N PHE A 92 -43.64 -21.22 25.26
CA PHE A 92 -42.27 -21.10 25.73
C PHE A 92 -41.29 -21.87 24.82
N GLN A 93 -41.59 -23.12 24.50
CA GLN A 93 -40.75 -23.93 23.60
C GLN A 93 -40.64 -23.30 22.20
N GLN A 94 -41.74 -22.82 21.64
CA GLN A 94 -41.73 -22.14 20.34
C GLN A 94 -40.86 -20.87 20.38
N ARG A 95 -41.01 -20.03 21.41
CA ARG A 95 -40.21 -18.80 21.57
C ARG A 95 -38.73 -19.11 21.79
N GLN A 96 -38.42 -20.13 22.57
CA GLN A 96 -37.07 -20.59 22.80
C GLN A 96 -36.42 -21.09 21.50
N ALA A 97 -37.15 -21.84 20.68
CA ALA A 97 -36.66 -22.28 19.36
C ALA A 97 -36.41 -21.08 18.42
N LEU A 98 -37.33 -20.12 18.37
CA LEU A 98 -37.16 -18.89 17.58
C LEU A 98 -35.96 -18.05 18.06
N TYR A 99 -35.75 -17.98 19.38
CA TYR A 99 -34.60 -17.27 19.96
C TYR A 99 -33.29 -17.94 19.57
N GLN A 100 -33.21 -19.26 19.68
CA GLN A 100 -32.02 -20.02 19.27
C GLN A 100 -31.74 -19.86 17.77
N GLN A 101 -32.77 -19.92 16.92
CA GLN A 101 -32.62 -19.69 15.49
C GLN A 101 -32.09 -18.29 15.19
N ASN A 102 -32.64 -17.26 15.85
CA ASN A 102 -32.17 -15.88 15.68
C ASN A 102 -30.69 -15.72 16.09
N MET A 103 -30.30 -16.34 17.22
CA MET A 103 -28.91 -16.29 17.69
C MET A 103 -27.94 -17.02 16.74
N GLN A 104 -28.34 -18.15 16.18
CA GLN A 104 -27.56 -18.86 15.16
C GLN A 104 -27.37 -18.00 13.90
N GLU A 105 -28.43 -17.35 13.43
CA GLU A 105 -28.38 -16.46 12.27
C GLU A 105 -27.44 -15.27 12.51
N ARG A 106 -27.50 -14.64 13.70
CA ARG A 106 -26.58 -13.55 14.08
C ARG A 106 -25.12 -14.01 14.10
N GLN A 107 -24.87 -15.21 14.63
CA GLN A 107 -23.52 -15.78 14.65
C GLN A 107 -23.00 -16.06 13.23
N GLN A 108 -23.85 -16.62 12.35
CA GLN A 108 -23.50 -16.86 10.95
C GLN A 108 -23.18 -15.55 10.22
N LEU A 109 -23.99 -14.51 10.41
CA LEU A 109 -23.76 -13.20 9.81
C LEU A 109 -22.46 -12.56 10.31
N ALA A 110 -22.16 -12.68 11.60
CA ALA A 110 -20.90 -12.19 12.17
C ALA A 110 -19.68 -12.94 11.58
N GLN A 111 -19.77 -14.27 11.45
CA GLN A 111 -18.71 -15.07 10.84
C GLN A 111 -18.51 -14.69 9.36
N GLN A 112 -19.59 -14.50 8.62
CA GLN A 112 -19.53 -14.06 7.23
C GLN A 112 -18.82 -12.70 7.12
N PHE A 113 -19.17 -11.74 7.97
CA PHE A 113 -18.56 -10.42 7.98
C PHE A 113 -17.06 -10.46 8.31
N GLN A 114 -16.65 -11.31 9.25
CA GLN A 114 -15.23 -11.52 9.57
C GLN A 114 -14.47 -12.12 8.39
N ASN A 115 -15.06 -13.13 7.72
CA ASN A 115 -14.46 -13.76 6.55
C ASN A 115 -14.31 -12.77 5.38
N GLU A 116 -15.34 -11.97 5.11
CA GLU A 116 -15.32 -10.93 4.06
C GLU A 116 -14.24 -9.87 4.34
N GLN A 117 -14.11 -9.41 5.60
CA GLN A 117 -13.04 -8.48 5.99
C GLN A 117 -11.65 -9.10 5.84
N ALA A 118 -11.46 -10.36 6.23
CA ALA A 118 -10.19 -11.05 6.08
C ALA A 118 -9.78 -11.17 4.60
N GLN A 119 -10.73 -11.51 3.73
CA GLN A 119 -10.51 -11.58 2.28
C GLN A 119 -10.18 -10.20 1.69
N ALA A 120 -10.93 -9.17 2.07
CA ALA A 120 -10.67 -7.79 1.62
C ALA A 120 -9.28 -7.31 2.07
N HIS A 121 -8.89 -7.63 3.31
CA HIS A 121 -7.56 -7.31 3.84
C HIS A 121 -6.45 -8.06 3.07
N GLN A 122 -6.63 -9.36 2.80
CA GLN A 122 -5.68 -10.15 2.01
C GLN A 122 -5.52 -9.61 0.58
N SER A 123 -6.64 -9.25 -0.07
CA SER A 123 -6.63 -8.62 -1.40
C SER A 123 -5.90 -7.27 -1.38
N TYR A 124 -6.16 -6.46 -0.36
CA TYR A 124 -5.44 -5.20 -0.15
C TYR A 124 -3.94 -5.43 -0.01
N LEU A 125 -3.50 -6.35 0.85
CA LEU A 125 -2.07 -6.67 1.03
C LEU A 125 -1.41 -7.16 -0.27
N ALA A 126 -2.08 -8.03 -1.03
CA ALA A 126 -1.57 -8.52 -2.31
C ALA A 126 -1.35 -7.36 -3.31
N LYS A 127 -2.31 -6.43 -3.37
CA LYS A 127 -2.19 -5.22 -4.21
C LYS A 127 -1.06 -4.31 -3.73
N GLN A 128 -0.95 -4.08 -2.42
CA GLN A 128 0.16 -3.28 -1.86
C GLN A 128 1.52 -3.91 -2.18
N GLN A 129 1.61 -5.23 -2.15
CA GLN A 129 2.83 -5.95 -2.52
C GLN A 129 3.16 -5.77 -4.02
N GLU A 130 2.16 -5.88 -4.89
CA GLU A 130 2.35 -5.64 -6.33
C GLU A 130 2.82 -4.21 -6.60
N ASP A 131 2.16 -3.21 -6.00
CA ASP A 131 2.52 -1.80 -6.11
C ASP A 131 3.94 -1.54 -5.58
N LEU A 132 4.33 -2.20 -4.49
CA LEU A 132 5.68 -2.12 -3.93
C LEU A 132 6.73 -2.67 -4.91
N LEU A 133 6.50 -3.85 -5.48
CA LEU A 133 7.43 -4.48 -6.43
C LEU A 133 7.52 -3.71 -7.75
N ALA A 134 6.45 -3.03 -8.16
CA ALA A 134 6.48 -2.13 -9.31
C ALA A 134 7.38 -0.91 -9.07
N LYS A 135 7.45 -0.40 -7.83
CA LYS A 135 8.32 0.72 -7.45
C LYS A 135 9.74 0.30 -7.04
N LEU A 136 9.90 -0.92 -6.53
CA LEU A 136 11.18 -1.51 -6.11
C LEU A 136 11.40 -2.86 -6.82
N PRO A 137 11.78 -2.86 -8.11
CA PRO A 137 11.96 -4.11 -8.87
C PRO A 137 13.05 -5.02 -8.30
N ASP A 138 14.06 -4.46 -7.63
CA ASP A 138 15.13 -5.21 -6.95
C ASP A 138 14.60 -6.11 -5.83
N TRP A 139 13.42 -5.84 -5.28
CA TRP A 139 12.78 -6.65 -4.24
C TRP A 139 12.09 -7.90 -4.80
N LYS A 140 12.15 -8.13 -6.12
CA LYS A 140 11.82 -9.44 -6.72
C LYS A 140 12.83 -10.52 -6.35
N ASP A 141 14.04 -10.11 -5.94
CA ASP A 141 15.01 -10.99 -5.31
C ASP A 141 14.72 -11.07 -3.81
N ASP A 142 14.27 -12.23 -3.34
CA ASP A 142 13.88 -12.46 -1.95
C ASP A 142 15.00 -12.17 -0.96
N ALA A 143 16.27 -12.42 -1.32
CA ALA A 143 17.40 -12.16 -0.45
C ALA A 143 17.62 -10.65 -0.27
N LYS A 144 17.52 -9.87 -1.36
CA LYS A 144 17.59 -8.39 -1.29
C LYS A 144 16.41 -7.81 -0.52
N ALA A 145 15.20 -8.31 -0.78
CA ALA A 145 14.00 -7.88 -0.07
C ALA A 145 14.10 -8.16 1.43
N ALA A 146 14.53 -9.36 1.84
CA ALA A 146 14.68 -9.72 3.25
C ALA A 146 15.74 -8.87 3.96
N ALA A 147 16.88 -8.64 3.31
CA ALA A 147 17.95 -7.80 3.85
C ALA A 147 17.48 -6.35 4.06
N GLU A 148 16.83 -5.76 3.05
CA GLU A 148 16.33 -4.37 3.16
C GLU A 148 15.16 -4.26 4.15
N LYS A 149 14.23 -5.22 4.21
CA LYS A 149 13.16 -5.24 5.22
C LYS A 149 13.72 -5.25 6.64
N THR A 150 14.76 -6.06 6.88
CA THR A 150 15.45 -6.10 8.19
C THR A 150 16.12 -4.77 8.50
N ALA A 151 16.80 -4.17 7.53
CA ALA A 151 17.44 -2.87 7.71
C ALA A 151 16.42 -1.75 8.00
N ILE A 152 15.29 -1.74 7.28
CA ILE A 152 14.19 -0.78 7.50
C ILE A 152 13.57 -0.97 8.88
N SER A 153 13.28 -2.21 9.29
CA SER A 153 12.75 -2.51 10.63
C SER A 153 13.70 -1.98 11.71
N LYS A 154 15.00 -2.26 11.60
CA LYS A 154 16.01 -1.74 12.53
C LYS A 154 16.04 -0.22 12.55
N PHE A 155 16.03 0.42 11.39
CA PHE A 155 16.01 1.88 11.29
C PHE A 155 14.78 2.47 11.99
N LEU A 156 13.58 1.91 11.76
CA LEU A 156 12.36 2.39 12.41
C LEU A 156 12.42 2.23 13.94
N LYS A 157 12.99 1.14 14.45
CA LYS A 157 13.24 0.98 15.89
C LYS A 157 14.18 2.05 16.44
N GLU A 158 15.24 2.40 15.70
CA GLU A 158 16.16 3.48 16.08
C GLU A 158 15.47 4.85 16.09
N GLN A 159 14.42 5.04 15.27
CA GLN A 159 13.56 6.23 15.28
C GLN A 159 12.45 6.20 16.35
N GLY A 160 12.36 5.13 17.16
CA GLY A 160 11.43 5.02 18.29
C GLY A 160 10.10 4.31 17.99
N PHE A 161 9.95 3.66 16.83
CA PHE A 161 8.77 2.85 16.54
C PHE A 161 8.80 1.52 17.32
N GLY A 162 7.64 1.08 17.80
CA GLY A 162 7.48 -0.22 18.45
C GLY A 162 7.43 -1.38 17.45
N ASP A 163 7.59 -2.62 17.94
CA ASP A 163 7.46 -3.83 17.11
C ASP A 163 6.07 -3.97 16.49
N GLU A 164 5.02 -3.63 17.24
CA GLU A 164 3.63 -3.67 16.76
C GLU A 164 3.42 -2.68 15.61
N ASP A 165 3.88 -1.43 15.76
CA ASP A 165 3.79 -0.41 14.72
C ASP A 165 4.48 -0.87 13.42
N ILE A 166 5.69 -1.43 13.53
CA ILE A 166 6.45 -1.91 12.37
C ILE A 166 5.74 -3.08 11.71
N SER A 167 5.22 -4.03 12.49
CA SER A 167 4.49 -5.19 11.96
C SER A 167 3.17 -4.82 11.29
N SER A 168 2.57 -3.70 11.68
CA SER A 168 1.31 -3.19 11.12
C SER A 168 1.47 -2.46 9.78
N ILE A 169 2.70 -2.26 9.31
CA ILE A 169 2.98 -1.55 8.05
C ILE A 169 2.53 -2.41 6.86
N ALA A 170 1.30 -2.16 6.40
CA ALA A 170 0.71 -2.79 5.22
C ALA A 170 0.86 -1.94 3.95
N ASP A 171 0.86 -0.61 4.08
CA ASP A 171 0.87 0.30 2.94
C ASP A 171 2.28 0.42 2.34
N HIS A 172 2.40 0.14 1.04
CA HIS A 172 3.68 0.21 0.32
C HIS A 172 4.34 1.60 0.38
N ARG A 173 3.54 2.67 0.50
CA ARG A 173 4.03 4.05 0.57
C ARG A 173 4.82 4.28 1.85
N HIS A 174 4.39 3.70 2.96
CA HIS A 174 5.11 3.78 4.24
C HIS A 174 6.46 3.08 4.14
N VAL A 175 6.51 1.90 3.52
CA VAL A 175 7.77 1.17 3.28
C VAL A 175 8.73 2.01 2.43
N ILE A 176 8.23 2.63 1.35
CA ILE A 176 9.05 3.47 0.47
C ILE A 176 9.59 4.70 1.20
N VAL A 177 8.78 5.37 2.03
CA VAL A 177 9.21 6.54 2.81
C VAL A 177 10.25 6.13 3.84
N ALA A 178 10.01 5.06 4.60
CA ALA A 178 10.96 4.54 5.58
C ALA A 178 12.30 4.17 4.93
N ARG A 179 12.25 3.49 3.77
CA ARG A 179 13.45 3.17 2.98
C ARG A 179 14.22 4.43 2.57
N LYS A 180 13.53 5.46 2.07
CA LYS A 180 14.16 6.71 1.64
C LYS A 180 14.81 7.44 2.81
N ALA A 181 14.13 7.52 3.95
CA ALA A 181 14.65 8.12 5.17
C ALA A 181 15.92 7.38 5.65
N MET A 182 15.85 6.05 5.72
CA MET A 182 17.02 5.22 6.07
C MET A 182 18.21 5.46 5.15
N LEU A 183 18.00 5.46 3.84
CA LEU A 183 19.08 5.68 2.86
C LEU A 183 19.66 7.09 2.94
N TYR A 184 18.81 8.09 3.22
CA TYR A 184 19.24 9.47 3.42
C TYR A 184 20.17 9.58 4.64
N ASP A 185 19.77 9.02 5.78
CA ASP A 185 20.59 9.05 7.00
C ASP A 185 21.93 8.32 6.81
N GLN A 186 21.92 7.18 6.11
CA GLN A 186 23.15 6.48 5.75
C GLN A 186 24.07 7.30 4.85
N LEU A 187 23.50 8.04 3.88
CA LEU A 187 24.27 8.92 3.00
C LEU A 187 24.89 10.07 3.78
N MET A 188 24.12 10.72 4.66
CA MET A 188 24.60 11.82 5.49
C MET A 188 25.68 11.37 6.47
N ALA A 189 25.52 10.20 7.09
CA ALA A 189 26.54 9.61 7.95
C ALA A 189 27.84 9.34 7.18
N LYS A 190 27.77 8.76 5.97
CA LYS A 190 28.94 8.53 5.12
C LYS A 190 29.61 9.83 4.67
N ALA A 191 28.82 10.84 4.30
CA ALA A 191 29.33 12.16 3.89
C ALA A 191 30.09 12.83 5.04
N ASN A 192 29.57 12.77 6.27
CA ASN A 192 30.24 13.30 7.46
C ASN A 192 31.57 12.59 7.75
N VAL A 193 31.61 11.26 7.60
CA VAL A 193 32.86 10.48 7.77
C VAL A 193 33.88 10.84 6.69
N GLN A 194 33.45 10.99 5.44
CA GLN A 194 34.34 11.40 4.34
C GLN A 194 34.87 12.82 4.54
N ALA A 195 34.01 13.76 4.97
CA ALA A 195 34.42 15.12 5.28
C ALA A 195 35.48 15.16 6.39
N LYS A 196 35.30 14.37 7.47
CA LYS A 196 36.31 14.23 8.53
C LYS A 196 37.62 13.66 8.01
N LYS A 197 37.59 12.61 7.18
CA LYS A 197 38.80 12.04 6.57
C LYS A 197 39.56 13.04 5.68
N VAL A 198 38.85 13.90 4.96
CA VAL A 198 39.46 14.96 4.14
C VAL A 198 40.07 16.06 5.01
N GLN A 199 39.43 16.41 6.13
CA GLN A 199 39.97 17.39 7.10
C GLN A 199 41.18 16.85 7.87
N GLU A 200 41.18 15.57 8.23
CA GLU A 200 42.28 14.89 8.92
C GLU A 200 43.43 14.50 7.98
N ALA A 201 43.20 14.51 6.67
CA ALA A 201 44.27 14.29 5.70
C ALA A 201 45.29 15.44 5.80
N PRO A 202 46.61 15.14 5.90
CA PRO A 202 47.62 16.17 6.06
C PRO A 202 47.54 17.17 4.91
N GLN A 203 47.34 18.45 5.24
CA GLN A 203 47.37 19.51 4.23
C GLN A 203 48.72 19.45 3.53
N ARG A 204 48.69 19.38 2.19
CA ARG A 204 49.89 19.35 1.37
C ARG A 204 50.56 20.73 1.51
N VAL A 205 51.49 20.85 2.44
CA VAL A 205 52.35 22.02 2.60
C VAL A 205 53.24 22.12 1.38
N VAL A 206 52.80 22.90 0.40
CA VAL A 206 53.68 23.42 -0.64
C VAL A 206 54.60 24.43 0.03
N LYS A 207 55.84 24.03 0.32
CA LYS A 207 56.91 24.97 0.67
C LYS A 207 57.04 25.98 -0.47
N PRO A 208 56.94 27.30 -0.22
CA PRO A 208 57.27 28.30 -1.23
C PRO A 208 58.72 28.06 -1.68
N GLY A 209 58.92 27.82 -2.97
CA GLY A 209 60.26 27.72 -3.57
C GLY A 209 60.79 26.31 -3.84
N VAL A 210 60.01 25.22 -3.65
CA VAL A 210 60.43 23.88 -4.11
C VAL A 210 59.56 23.44 -5.29
N THR A 211 60.11 23.54 -6.51
CA THR A 211 59.55 22.87 -7.68
C THR A 211 59.67 21.37 -7.48
N SER A 212 58.57 20.69 -7.14
CA SER A 212 58.56 19.24 -7.16
C SER A 212 58.71 18.80 -8.62
N ASN A 213 59.87 18.26 -8.99
CA ASN A 213 60.03 17.42 -10.18
C ASN A 213 59.33 16.06 -9.94
N GLY A 214 58.04 16.09 -9.62
CA GLY A 214 57.20 14.92 -9.88
C GLY A 214 57.09 14.81 -11.38
N SER A 215 57.44 13.65 -11.95
CA SER A 215 57.33 13.38 -13.39
C SER A 215 56.02 13.98 -13.90
N ALA A 216 56.14 15.04 -14.70
CA ALA A 216 54.98 15.71 -15.24
C ALA A 216 54.19 14.66 -16.00
N ASP A 217 52.93 14.49 -15.63
CA ASP A 217 52.02 13.63 -16.39
C ASP A 217 52.14 14.04 -17.86
N GLY A 218 52.61 13.10 -18.68
CA GLY A 218 52.99 13.32 -20.08
C GLY A 218 51.85 13.93 -20.88
N ARG A 219 50.61 13.66 -20.47
CA ARG A 219 49.38 14.28 -20.99
C ARG A 219 49.33 15.77 -20.74
N THR A 220 49.51 16.21 -19.50
CA THR A 220 49.55 17.64 -19.14
C THR A 220 50.72 18.38 -19.77
N ALA A 221 51.89 17.73 -19.90
CA ALA A 221 53.05 18.33 -20.53
C ALA A 221 52.84 18.52 -22.04
N ALA A 222 52.34 17.49 -22.73
CA ALA A 222 52.00 17.57 -24.15
C ALA A 222 50.91 18.63 -24.41
N ALA A 223 49.86 18.66 -23.59
CA ALA A 223 48.77 19.63 -23.73
C ALA A 223 49.25 21.08 -23.55
N LYS A 224 50.13 21.33 -22.57
CA LYS A 224 50.73 22.65 -22.36
C LYS A 224 51.66 23.07 -23.50
N ASN A 225 52.43 22.13 -24.07
CA ASN A 225 53.30 22.42 -25.22
C ASN A 225 52.49 22.74 -26.48
N HIS A 226 51.39 22.02 -26.72
CA HIS A 226 50.48 22.34 -27.83
C HIS A 226 49.82 23.71 -27.64
N ALA A 227 49.31 24.01 -26.44
CA ALA A 227 48.72 25.30 -26.14
C ALA A 227 49.69 26.48 -26.33
N LYS A 228 51.00 26.25 -26.17
CA LYS A 228 52.04 27.27 -26.38
C LYS A 228 52.50 27.41 -27.83
N ASN A 229 52.72 26.29 -28.53
CA ASN A 229 53.37 26.29 -29.84
C ASN A 229 52.39 26.15 -31.00
N GLY A 230 51.20 25.57 -30.77
CA GLY A 230 50.12 25.45 -31.76
C GLY A 230 50.42 24.63 -33.01
N THR A 231 51.54 23.90 -33.06
CA THR A 231 51.95 23.16 -34.27
C THR A 231 51.25 21.80 -34.39
N VAL A 232 51.18 21.27 -35.60
CA VAL A 232 50.58 19.96 -35.89
C VAL A 232 51.33 18.84 -35.16
N GLU A 233 52.65 18.93 -35.05
CA GLU A 233 53.50 17.97 -34.34
C GLU A 233 53.21 17.96 -32.84
N SER A 234 52.98 19.15 -32.25
CA SER A 234 52.61 19.25 -30.84
C SER A 234 51.20 18.72 -30.56
N ALA A 235 50.28 18.85 -31.51
CA ALA A 235 48.94 18.24 -31.43
C ALA A 235 49.02 16.71 -31.49
N ALA A 236 49.82 16.17 -32.42
CA ALA A 236 50.04 14.72 -32.53
C ALA A 236 50.64 14.13 -31.25
N ALA A 237 51.56 14.84 -30.60
CA ALA A 237 52.12 14.44 -29.31
C ALA A 237 51.07 14.41 -28.18
N VAL A 238 50.02 15.26 -28.23
CA VAL A 238 48.88 15.18 -27.29
C VAL A 238 48.03 13.95 -27.57
N PHE A 239 47.68 13.71 -28.83
CA PHE A 239 46.86 12.56 -29.22
C PHE A 239 47.54 11.22 -28.91
N ALA A 240 48.85 11.12 -29.10
CA ALA A 240 49.62 9.91 -28.78
C ALA A 240 49.57 9.51 -27.29
N GLN A 241 49.20 10.43 -26.38
CA GLN A 241 49.04 10.11 -24.96
C GLN A 241 47.69 9.44 -24.62
N PHE A 242 46.75 9.40 -25.56
CA PHE A 242 45.41 8.81 -25.39
C PHE A 242 45.24 7.44 -26.03
N LEU A 243 46.22 6.99 -26.83
CA LEU A 243 46.34 5.62 -27.33
C LEU A 243 47.00 4.72 -26.28
#